data_AF-Q6N832-F1
#
_entry.id   AF-Q6N832-F1
#
_cell.length_a   1.000
_cell.length_b   1.000
_cell.length_c   1.000
_cell.angle_alpha   90.00
_cell.angle_beta   90.00
_cell.angle_gamma   90.00
#
_symmetry.space_group_name_H-M   'P 1'
#
loop_
_entity.id
_entity.type
_entity.pdbx_description
1 polymer ?
#
loop_
_entity_poly.entity_id
_entity_poly.type
_entity_poly.pdbx_seq_one_letter_code
_entity_poly.pdbx_strand_id
1 'polypeptide(L)' 'MKNFGKQVPLGRAGQPAELATAYVMLADPLSSYTSGTTVAVTGGKPFI' A
#
# COMPACT_ATOMS: atom_id res chain seq x y z
N MET A 1 21.45 -6.49 -4.82
CA MET A 1 20.21 -5.99 -4.19
C MET A 1 20.36 -4.65 -3.44
N LYS A 2 21.37 -3.79 -3.69
CA LYS A 2 21.57 -2.56 -2.90
C LYS A 2 20.67 -1.37 -3.28
N ASN A 3 19.94 -1.46 -4.40
CA ASN A 3 19.18 -0.34 -4.97
C ASN A 3 17.67 -0.60 -5.10
N PHE A 4 17.19 -1.76 -4.65
CA PHE A 4 15.77 -2.12 -4.77
C PHE A 4 14.92 -1.27 -3.82
N GLY A 5 13.92 -0.58 -4.36
CA GLY A 5 13.00 0.26 -3.58
C GLY A 5 13.49 1.69 -3.33
N LYS A 6 14.68 2.07 -3.81
CA LYS A 6 15.17 3.47 -3.71
C LYS A 6 14.49 4.43 -4.70
N GLN A 7 13.80 3.89 -5.70
CA GLN A 7 13.15 4.64 -6.77
C GLN A 7 11.74 5.15 -6.40
N VAL A 8 11.19 4.72 -5.26
CA VAL A 8 9.91 5.24 -4.75
C VAL A 8 10.18 6.36 -3.75
N PRO A 9 9.27 7.33 -3.57
CA PRO A 9 9.48 8.47 -2.66
C PRO A 9 9.86 8.10 -1.23
N LEU A 10 9.37 6.97 -0.72
CA LEU A 10 9.76 6.44 0.60
C LEU A 10 11.22 5.95 0.69
N GLY A 11 11.94 5.87 -0.44
CA GLY A 11 13.38 5.57 -0.50
C GLY A 11 13.78 4.16 -0.08
N ARG A 12 12.79 3.30 0.21
CA ARG A 12 12.99 1.90 0.62
C ARG A 12 11.94 0.97 0.01
N ALA A 13 12.27 -0.30 -0.04
CA ALA A 13 11.30 -1.34 -0.36
C ALA A 13 10.25 -1.45 0.77
N GLY A 14 9.00 -1.63 0.37
CA GLY A 14 7.93 -1.99 1.30
C GLY A 14 8.17 -3.40 1.86
N GLN A 15 7.77 -3.60 3.10
CA GLN A 15 7.80 -4.90 3.76
C GLN A 15 6.41 -5.55 3.71
N PRO A 16 6.30 -6.89 3.65
CA PRO A 16 5.00 -7.58 3.59
C PRO A 16 4.06 -7.21 4.74
N ALA A 17 4.61 -6.94 5.93
CA ALA A 17 3.85 -6.51 7.10
C ALA A 17 3.08 -5.20 6.86
N GLU A 18 3.57 -4.32 5.99
CA GLU A 18 2.93 -3.03 5.69
C GLU A 18 1.69 -3.18 4.80
N LEU A 19 1.57 -4.30 4.06
CA LEU A 19 0.37 -4.61 3.26
C LEU A 19 -0.77 -5.13 4.14
N ALA A 20 -0.48 -5.79 5.25
CA ALA A 20 -1.49 -6.46 6.09
C ALA A 20 -2.60 -5.48 6.55
N THR A 21 -2.21 -4.27 6.96
CA THR A 21 -3.16 -3.25 7.43
C THR A 21 -4.14 -2.80 6.34
N ALA A 22 -3.73 -2.79 5.06
CA ALA A 22 -4.62 -2.43 3.96
C ALA A 22 -5.75 -3.45 3.76
N TYR A 23 -5.45 -4.74 3.95
CA TYR A 23 -6.47 -5.79 3.92
C TYR A 23 -7.41 -5.71 5.11
N VAL A 24 -6.87 -5.45 6.30
CA VAL A 24 -7.69 -5.26 7.52
C VAL A 24 -8.62 -4.07 7.34
N MET A 25 -8.14 -2.94 6.82
CA MET A 25 -8.96 -1.77 6.50
C MET A 25 -10.10 -2.14 5.54
N LEU A 26 -9.82 -2.83 4.44
CA LEU A 26 -10.87 -3.24 3.49
C LEU A 26 -11.90 -4.20 4.09
N ALA A 27 -11.52 -5.01 5.09
CA ALA A 27 -12.41 -5.91 5.80
C ALA A 27 -13.15 -5.24 6.96
N ASP A 28 -12.76 -4.03 7.37
CA ASP A 28 -13.31 -3.35 8.54
C ASP A 28 -14.75 -2.89 8.26
N PRO A 29 -15.70 -3.09 9.19
CA PRO A 29 -17.06 -2.57 9.07
C PRO A 29 -17.14 -1.04 8.83
N LEU A 30 -16.14 -0.28 9.29
CA LEU A 30 -16.03 1.16 9.03
C LEU A 30 -15.82 1.47 7.54
N SER A 31 -15.31 0.52 6.76
CA SER A 31 -15.17 0.61 5.30
C SER A 31 -16.41 0.15 4.54
N SER A 32 -17.58 0.08 5.18
CA SER A 32 -18.85 -0.38 4.60
C SER A 32 -19.28 0.28 3.27
N TYR A 33 -18.83 1.51 2.99
CA TYR A 33 -19.11 2.22 1.74
C TYR A 33 -17.96 2.19 0.71
N THR A 34 -16.92 1.41 0.98
CA THR A 34 -15.75 1.27 0.11
C THR A 34 -15.88 0.00 -0.71
N SER A 35 -16.24 0.14 -1.99
CA SER A 35 -16.36 -0.99 -2.95
C SER A 35 -15.78 -0.61 -4.31
N GLY A 36 -15.22 -1.59 -5.02
CA GLY A 36 -14.59 -1.38 -6.34
C GLY A 36 -13.34 -0.49 -6.33
N THR A 37 -12.77 -0.20 -5.16
CA THR A 37 -11.60 0.67 -5.04
C THR A 37 -10.28 -0.10 -5.20
N THR A 38 -9.24 0.60 -5.64
CA THR A 38 -7.87 0.10 -5.59
C THR A 38 -7.07 0.92 -4.58
N VAL A 39 -6.54 0.26 -3.54
CA VAL A 39 -5.76 0.93 -2.49
C VAL A 39 -4.28 0.96 -2.87
N ALA A 40 -3.70 2.16 -2.94
CA ALA A 40 -2.27 2.37 -3.20
C ALA A 40 -1.41 1.93 -2.02
N VAL A 41 -0.53 0.95 -2.19
CA VAL A 41 0.55 0.67 -1.22
C VAL A 41 1.89 0.63 -1.96
N THR A 42 2.27 1.76 -2.55
CA THR A 42 3.36 1.86 -3.54
C THR A 42 4.59 2.62 -3.03
N GLY A 43 4.66 2.95 -1.75
CA GLY A 43 5.75 3.75 -1.21
C GLY A 43 5.74 5.21 -1.66
N GLY A 44 4.56 5.76 -1.97
CA GLY A 44 4.38 7.14 -2.42
C GLY A 44 4.47 7.33 -3.93
N LYS A 45 4.73 6.26 -4.69
CA LYS A 45 4.72 6.33 -6.16
C LYS A 45 3.27 6.44 -6.65
N PRO A 46 2.89 7.50 -7.38
CA PRO A 46 1.55 7.61 -7.94
C PRO A 46 1.25 6.41 -8.86
N PHE A 47 0.03 5.90 -8.79
CA PHE A 47 -0.47 4.89 -9.70
C PHE A 47 -1.91 5.27 -10.07
N ILE A 48 -2.04 6.01 -11.17
CA ILE A 48 -3.22 6.16 -12.04
C ILE A 48 -2.71 6.65 -13.40
#